data_AF-A0A5R9IVN8-F1
#
_entry.id   AF-A0A5R9IVN8-F1
#
_cell.length_a   1.000
_cell.length_b   1.000
_cell.length_c   1.000
_cell.angle_alpha   90.00
_cell.angle_beta   90.00
_cell.angle_gamma   90.00
#
_symmetry.space_group_name_H-M   'P 1'
#
loop_
_entity.id
_entity.type
_entity.pdbx_description
1 polymer ?
#
loop_
_entity_poly.entity_id
_entity_poly.type
_entity_poly.pdbx_seq_one_letter_code
_entity_poly.pdbx_strand_id
1 'polypeptide(L)'
;MKIVFVLLSLVSLSALANDVVWRSDKKALAFCDSKEFEETVCFVVVNSVSTNVSIIENKNLGKLGIAPKSKYEKVKTTASQWKRTGDDGDLVVFKTQAWKDGQRYTTEGFVFVDSHGKYIHQ
;
A
#
# COMPACT_ATOMS: atom_id res chain seq x y z
N MET A 1 -19.96 51.22 0.27
CA MET A 1 -19.49 50.28 -0.76
C MET A 1 -19.18 48.94 -0.07
N LYS A 2 -20.00 47.91 -0.25
CA LYS A 2 -19.84 46.60 0.41
C LYS A 2 -18.99 45.70 -0.49
N ILE A 3 -17.80 45.32 -0.03
CA ILE A 3 -16.92 44.38 -0.72
C ILE A 3 -17.39 42.96 -0.34
N VAL A 4 -17.93 42.24 -1.32
CA VAL A 4 -18.30 40.83 -1.19
C VAL A 4 -17.04 40.02 -1.46
N PHE A 5 -16.51 39.36 -0.43
CA PHE A 5 -15.46 38.37 -0.58
C PHE A 5 -16.06 37.08 -1.14
N VAL A 6 -15.77 36.78 -2.40
CA VAL A 6 -16.04 35.46 -2.99
C VAL A 6 -14.97 34.51 -2.46
N LEU A 7 -15.34 33.63 -1.53
CA LEU A 7 -14.49 32.51 -1.13
C LEU A 7 -14.34 31.57 -2.34
N LEU A 8 -13.19 31.64 -3.00
CA LEU A 8 -12.73 30.63 -3.94
C LEU A 8 -12.43 29.35 -3.14
N SER A 9 -13.38 28.41 -3.13
CA SER A 9 -13.16 27.07 -2.61
C SER A 9 -12.13 26.35 -3.49
N LEU A 10 -10.89 26.28 -3.01
CA LEU A 10 -9.83 25.46 -3.58
C LEU A 10 -10.21 23.99 -3.40
N VAL A 11 -10.89 23.42 -4.40
CA VAL A 11 -11.10 21.97 -4.49
C VAL A 11 -9.73 21.34 -4.71
N SER A 12 -9.15 20.79 -3.64
CA SER A 12 -7.92 20.04 -3.69
C SER A 12 -8.20 18.68 -4.35
N LEU A 13 -8.05 18.58 -5.67
CA LEU A 13 -8.00 17.29 -6.37
C LEU A 13 -6.65 16.62 -6.06
N SER A 14 -6.55 15.96 -4.92
CA SER A 14 -5.46 15.03 -4.59
C SER A 14 -5.94 13.58 -4.44
N ALA A 15 -7.15 13.29 -4.94
CA ALA A 15 -7.65 11.93 -5.02
C ALA A 15 -7.25 11.35 -6.38
N LEU A 16 -6.13 10.62 -6.42
CA LEU A 16 -5.68 9.62 -7.42
C LEU A 16 -4.13 9.56 -7.48
N ALA A 17 -3.43 9.76 -6.35
CA ALA A 17 -2.07 9.24 -6.26
C ALA A 17 -2.18 7.75 -5.95
N ASN A 18 -1.93 6.89 -6.94
CA ASN A 18 -1.46 5.55 -6.61
C ASN A 18 -0.16 5.77 -5.83
N ASP A 19 -0.18 5.49 -4.52
CA ASP A 19 0.92 5.78 -3.60
C ASP A 19 2.12 4.86 -3.93
N VAL A 20 2.88 5.27 -4.95
CA VAL A 20 4.13 4.63 -5.35
C VAL A 20 5.22 5.05 -4.39
N VAL A 21 5.81 4.07 -3.72
CA VAL A 21 6.90 4.25 -2.77
C VAL A 21 8.21 3.88 -3.43
N TRP A 22 9.03 4.89 -3.72
CA TRP A 22 10.35 4.71 -4.31
C TRP A 22 11.41 4.36 -3.27
N ARG A 23 12.35 3.50 -3.66
CA ARG A 23 13.62 3.32 -2.95
C ARG A 23 14.43 4.61 -3.05
N SER A 24 15.31 4.85 -2.08
CA SER A 24 16.11 6.08 -1.99
C SER A 24 16.92 6.37 -3.25
N ASP A 25 17.47 5.33 -3.87
CA ASP A 25 18.27 5.39 -5.10
C ASP A 25 17.45 5.45 -6.39
N LYS A 26 16.11 5.44 -6.30
CA LYS A 26 15.17 5.43 -7.43
C LYS A 26 15.31 4.25 -8.39
N LYS A 27 16.01 3.18 -8.01
CA LYS A 27 16.15 1.98 -8.85
C LYS A 27 15.12 0.89 -8.54
N ALA A 28 14.31 1.10 -7.51
CA ALA A 28 13.21 0.22 -7.15
C ALA A 28 11.99 1.02 -6.67
N LEU A 29 10.81 0.44 -6.83
CA LEU A 29 9.54 1.03 -6.39
C LEU A 29 8.58 -0.05 -5.91
N ALA A 30 7.65 0.33 -5.04
CA ALA A 30 6.59 -0.53 -4.57
C ALA A 30 5.27 0.24 -4.65
N PHE A 31 4.19 -0.42 -5.05
CA PHE A 31 2.89 0.20 -5.17
C PHE A 31 1.78 -0.83 -4.98
N CYS A 32 0.59 -0.33 -4.71
CA CYS A 32 -0.63 -1.13 -4.78
C CYS A 32 -1.65 -0.38 -5.63
N ASP A 33 -2.35 -1.12 -6.46
CA ASP A 33 -3.53 -0.67 -7.16
C ASP A 33 -4.75 -1.24 -6.43
N SER A 34 -5.58 -0.35 -5.90
CA SER A 34 -6.83 -0.69 -5.24
C SER A 34 -7.95 0.10 -5.90
N LYS A 35 -8.85 -0.57 -6.62
CA LYS A 35 -10.15 0.03 -6.90
C LYS A 35 -11.04 -0.12 -5.67
N GLU A 36 -11.95 0.84 -5.47
CA GLU A 36 -12.67 1.02 -4.21
C GLU A 36 -13.49 -0.21 -3.73
N PHE A 37 -13.73 -1.19 -4.60
CA PHE A 37 -14.44 -2.44 -4.33
C PHE A 37 -13.81 -3.68 -5.00
N GLU A 38 -12.56 -3.59 -5.46
CA GLU A 38 -11.85 -4.71 -6.08
C GLU A 38 -10.73 -5.23 -5.17
N GLU A 39 -10.20 -6.40 -5.51
CA GLU A 39 -9.01 -6.91 -4.81
C GLU A 39 -7.82 -5.96 -5.01
N THR A 40 -7.17 -5.61 -3.90
CA THR A 40 -5.91 -4.85 -3.97
C THR A 40 -4.83 -5.71 -4.62
N VAL A 41 -4.21 -5.19 -5.68
CA VAL A 41 -3.05 -5.82 -6.30
C VAL A 41 -1.79 -5.02 -5.96
N CYS A 42 -0.81 -5.66 -5.32
CA CYS A 42 0.42 -5.01 -4.90
C CYS A 42 1.63 -5.58 -5.66
N PHE A 43 2.55 -4.69 -6.03
CA PHE A 43 3.78 -5.03 -6.73
C PHE A 43 5.00 -4.40 -6.07
N VAL A 44 6.13 -5.10 -6.17
CA VAL A 44 7.47 -4.56 -5.95
C VAL A 44 8.24 -4.71 -7.25
N VAL A 45 8.89 -3.64 -7.69
CA VAL A 45 9.71 -3.60 -8.90
C VAL A 45 11.14 -3.28 -8.51
N VAL A 46 12.07 -4.19 -8.80
CA VAL A 46 13.52 -4.02 -8.59
C VAL A 46 14.23 -4.38 -9.88
N ASN A 47 15.11 -3.51 -10.39
CA ASN A 47 15.89 -3.77 -11.61
C ASN A 47 15.02 -4.21 -12.80
N SER A 48 13.86 -3.55 -12.98
CA SER A 48 12.86 -3.86 -14.02
C SER A 48 12.14 -5.21 -13.87
N VAL A 49 12.40 -5.97 -12.82
CA VAL A 49 11.65 -7.18 -12.48
C VAL A 49 10.50 -6.79 -11.57
N SER A 50 9.26 -7.03 -12.05
CA SER A 50 8.04 -6.83 -11.27
C SER A 50 7.61 -8.13 -10.61
N THR A 51 7.38 -8.08 -9.31
CA THR A 51 6.91 -9.21 -8.52
C THR A 51 5.60 -8.86 -7.85
N ASN A 52 4.59 -9.72 -8.08
CA ASN A 52 3.30 -9.63 -7.41
C ASN A 52 3.45 -10.06 -5.94
N VAL A 53 3.02 -9.19 -5.03
CA VAL A 53 3.09 -9.40 -3.58
C VAL A 53 1.74 -9.20 -2.91
N SER A 54 0.63 -9.26 -3.67
CA SER A 54 -0.75 -9.05 -3.19
C SER A 54 -1.14 -9.97 -2.03
N ILE A 55 -0.47 -11.12 -1.89
CA ILE A 55 -0.66 -12.03 -0.76
C ILE A 55 -0.44 -11.34 0.61
N ILE A 56 0.30 -10.23 0.64
CA ILE A 56 0.55 -9.46 1.87
C ILE A 56 -0.74 -8.94 2.52
N GLU A 57 -1.78 -8.62 1.74
CA GLU A 57 -3.06 -8.17 2.28
C GLU A 57 -3.70 -9.27 3.14
N ASN A 58 -3.80 -10.49 2.59
CA ASN A 58 -4.36 -11.62 3.32
C ASN A 58 -3.53 -11.99 4.55
N LYS A 59 -2.20 -11.93 4.46
CA LYS A 59 -1.32 -12.13 5.62
C LYS A 59 -1.56 -11.08 6.71
N ASN A 60 -1.70 -9.83 6.31
CA ASN A 60 -1.98 -8.72 7.21
C ASN A 60 -3.35 -8.86 7.89
N LEU A 61 -4.41 -9.16 7.13
CA LEU A 61 -5.73 -9.45 7.71
C LEU A 61 -5.68 -10.65 8.66
N GLY A 62 -4.90 -11.68 8.33
CA GLY A 62 -4.66 -12.81 9.22
C GLY A 62 -4.08 -12.41 10.57
N LYS A 63 -3.15 -11.44 10.59
CA LYS A 63 -2.61 -10.88 11.85
C LYS A 63 -3.63 -10.14 12.69
N LEU A 64 -4.64 -9.51 12.07
CA LEU A 64 -5.70 -8.86 12.81
C LEU A 64 -6.56 -9.89 13.56
N GLY A 65 -6.80 -11.06 12.96
CA GLY A 65 -7.51 -12.17 13.61
C GLY A 65 -8.99 -11.91 13.90
N ILE A 66 -9.58 -10.84 13.36
CA ILE A 66 -10.95 -10.40 13.70
C ILE A 66 -12.01 -11.19 12.91
N ALA A 67 -11.83 -11.31 11.60
CA ALA A 67 -12.81 -11.91 10.70
C ALA A 67 -12.15 -12.31 9.36
N PRO A 68 -12.76 -13.22 8.57
CA PRO A 68 -12.33 -13.45 7.20
C PRO A 68 -12.51 -12.21 6.32
N LYS A 69 -11.72 -12.07 5.24
CA LYS A 69 -11.70 -10.88 4.35
C LYS A 69 -13.10 -10.47 3.86
N SER A 70 -13.96 -11.44 3.55
CA SER A 70 -15.33 -11.22 3.05
C SER A 70 -16.28 -10.56 4.05
N LYS A 71 -15.88 -10.38 5.31
CA LYS A 71 -16.68 -9.76 6.37
C LYS A 71 -16.28 -8.31 6.67
N TYR A 72 -15.26 -7.79 5.98
CA TYR A 72 -14.92 -6.36 6.06
C TYR A 72 -15.70 -5.59 5.01
N GLU A 73 -16.14 -4.38 5.38
CA GLU A 73 -16.83 -3.43 4.50
C GLU A 73 -15.87 -2.89 3.43
N LYS A 74 -14.61 -2.69 3.82
CA LYS A 74 -13.55 -2.17 2.98
C LYS A 74 -12.21 -2.73 3.46
N VAL A 75 -11.33 -3.04 2.53
CA VAL A 75 -9.92 -3.34 2.80
C VAL A 75 -9.08 -2.53 1.82
N LYS A 76 -8.05 -1.86 2.32
CA LYS A 76 -7.09 -1.12 1.51
C LYS A 76 -5.68 -1.48 1.95
N THR A 77 -4.85 -1.95 1.03
CA THR A 77 -3.43 -2.17 1.26
C THR A 77 -2.60 -1.20 0.45
N THR A 78 -1.60 -0.58 1.07
CA THR A 78 -0.68 0.36 0.40
C THR A 78 0.77 0.00 0.72
N ALA A 79 1.66 0.25 -0.23
CA ALA A 79 3.08 0.33 0.07
C ALA A 79 3.33 1.54 0.98
N SER A 80 4.18 1.39 2.00
CA SER A 80 4.44 2.44 2.98
C SER A 80 5.87 2.98 2.93
N GLN A 81 6.88 2.09 3.02
CA GLN A 81 8.29 2.49 3.04
C GLN A 81 9.24 1.33 2.76
N TRP A 82 10.45 1.65 2.34
CA TRP A 82 11.58 0.73 2.29
C TRP A 82 12.27 0.73 3.66
N LYS A 83 12.28 -0.40 4.36
CA LYS A 83 12.82 -0.51 5.73
C LYS A 83 14.28 -0.95 5.75
N ARG A 84 14.68 -1.78 4.79
CA ARG A 84 16.06 -2.24 4.61
C ARG A 84 16.33 -2.40 3.13
N THR A 85 17.52 -1.99 2.72
CA THR A 85 18.04 -2.20 1.36
C THR A 85 19.46 -2.70 1.50
N GLY A 86 19.81 -3.80 0.83
CA GLY A 86 21.15 -4.38 0.91
C GLY A 86 21.41 -5.38 -0.20
N ASP A 87 22.64 -5.90 -0.23
CA ASP A 87 23.12 -6.76 -1.32
C ASP A 87 22.32 -8.08 -1.43
N ASP A 88 21.78 -8.56 -0.31
CA ASP A 88 20.95 -9.77 -0.26
C ASP A 88 19.50 -9.52 -0.69
N GLY A 89 19.08 -8.25 -0.78
CA GLY A 89 17.71 -7.88 -1.11
C GLY A 89 17.14 -6.76 -0.25
N ASP A 90 15.87 -6.45 -0.51
CA ASP A 90 15.14 -5.33 0.06
C ASP A 90 13.95 -5.78 0.90
N LEU A 91 13.69 -5.03 1.97
CA LEU A 91 12.53 -5.20 2.83
C LEU A 91 11.59 -4.01 2.70
N VAL A 92 10.38 -4.27 2.20
CA VAL A 92 9.34 -3.26 1.97
C VAL A 92 8.21 -3.44 2.99
N VAL A 93 7.71 -2.33 3.55
CA VAL A 93 6.57 -2.32 4.46
C VAL A 93 5.30 -2.03 3.68
N PHE A 94 4.29 -2.88 3.88
CA PHE A 94 2.94 -2.71 3.38
C PHE A 94 1.97 -2.53 4.55
N LYS A 95 1.13 -1.50 4.46
CA LYS A 95 0.13 -1.17 5.46
C LYS A 95 -1.24 -1.59 4.96
N THR A 96 -1.99 -2.31 5.77
CA THR A 96 -3.37 -2.69 5.47
C THR A 96 -4.30 -2.02 6.46
N GLN A 97 -5.31 -1.35 5.94
CA GLN A 97 -6.43 -0.79 6.68
C GLN A 97 -7.69 -1.59 6.35
N ALA A 98 -8.45 -1.98 7.36
CA ALA A 98 -9.67 -2.76 7.21
C ALA A 98 -10.80 -2.15 8.03
N TRP A 99 -12.01 -2.09 7.46
CA TRP A 99 -13.20 -1.51 8.09
C TRP A 99 -14.22 -2.61 8.38
N LYS A 100 -14.70 -2.69 9.63
CA LYS A 100 -15.73 -3.63 10.05
C LYS A 100 -16.55 -3.04 11.18
N ASP A 101 -17.87 -3.10 11.05
CA ASP A 101 -18.87 -2.62 12.02
C ASP A 101 -18.63 -1.14 12.36
N GLY A 102 -18.28 -0.32 11.35
CA GLY A 102 -17.96 1.10 11.53
C GLY A 102 -16.61 1.40 12.19
N GLN A 103 -15.81 0.38 12.56
CA GLN A 103 -14.47 0.56 13.12
C GLN A 103 -13.37 0.33 12.07
N ARG A 104 -12.30 1.14 12.14
CA ARG A 104 -11.11 0.98 11.31
C ARG A 104 -9.98 0.31 12.09
N TYR A 105 -9.42 -0.74 11.50
CA TYR A 105 -8.26 -1.49 11.97
C TYR A 105 -7.06 -1.22 11.06
N THR A 106 -5.85 -1.26 11.60
CA THR A 106 -4.61 -1.04 10.84
C THR A 106 -3.54 -2.03 11.29
N THR A 107 -2.83 -2.59 10.32
CA THR A 107 -1.75 -3.56 10.53
C THR A 107 -0.68 -3.36 9.47
N GLU A 108 0.53 -3.85 9.73
CA GLU A 108 1.66 -3.78 8.81
C GLU A 108 2.26 -5.15 8.56
N GLY A 109 2.76 -5.32 7.35
CA GLY A 109 3.46 -6.51 6.90
C GLY A 109 4.70 -6.16 6.11
N PHE A 110 5.66 -7.06 6.17
CA PHE A 110 6.93 -6.92 5.48
C PHE A 110 6.95 -7.83 4.27
N VAL A 111 7.50 -7.36 3.16
CA VAL A 111 7.76 -8.16 1.98
C VAL A 111 9.25 -8.09 1.74
N PHE A 112 9.90 -9.25 1.75
CA PHE A 112 11.30 -9.35 1.36
C PHE A 112 11.38 -9.79 -0.11
N VAL A 113 12.09 -9.00 -0.90
CA VAL A 113 12.48 -9.35 -2.28
C VAL A 113 14.00 -9.49 -2.31
N ASP A 114 14.52 -10.48 -3.03
CA ASP A 114 15.97 -10.57 -3.22
C ASP A 114 16.51 -9.47 -4.12
N SER A 115 17.83 -9.47 -4.33
CA SER A 115 18.52 -8.54 -5.23
C SER A 115 18.08 -8.61 -6.70
N HIS A 116 17.38 -9.68 -7.09
CA HIS A 116 16.78 -9.85 -8.41
C HIS A 116 15.30 -9.43 -8.45
N GLY A 117 14.77 -8.91 -7.33
CA GLY A 117 13.38 -8.50 -7.20
C GLY A 117 12.40 -9.65 -6.99
N LYS A 118 12.87 -10.89 -6.82
CA LYS A 118 12.01 -12.05 -6.60
C LYS A 118 11.53 -12.10 -5.16
N TYR A 119 10.23 -12.33 -4.97
CA TYR A 119 9.66 -12.55 -3.64
C TYR A 119 10.18 -13.87 -3.08
N ILE A 120 10.95 -13.80 -1.99
CA ILE A 120 11.57 -14.98 -1.40
C ILE A 120 10.71 -15.55 -0.28
N HIS A 121 10.26 -14.74 0.68
CA HIS A 121 9.25 -15.14 1.67
C HIS A 121 8.89 -14.00 2.65
N GLN A 122 7.97 -14.30 3.58
CA GLN A 122 7.99 -13.78 4.96
C GLN A 122 8.47 -14.90 5.85
#